data_AF-T0YDZ4-F1
#
_entry.id   AF-T0YDZ4-F1
#
_cell.length_a   1.000
_cell.length_b   1.000
_cell.length_c   1.000
_cell.angle_alpha   90.00
_cell.angle_beta   90.00
_cell.angle_gamma   90.00
#
_symmetry.space_group_name_H-M   'P 1'
#
loop_
_entity.id
_entity.type
_entity.pdbx_description
1 polymer ?
#
loop_
_entity_poly.entity_id
_entity_poly.type
_entity_poly.pdbx_seq_one_letter_code
_entity_poly.pdbx_strand_id
1 'polypeptide(L)' 'AVIDRWIAEGRMAEVDSRHLFFTIWAATQTYADFAVQICAVLGLAKLDRVAQERATEHVVGLILRGCGLAGSRPGRRK' A
#
# COMPACT_ATOMS: atom_id res chain seq x y z
N ALA A 1 -16.78 5.63 -11.11
CA ALA A 1 -16.72 4.72 -9.94
C ALA A 1 -16.47 5.52 -8.67
N VAL A 2 -16.37 4.88 -7.48
CA VAL A 2 -16.19 5.59 -6.20
C VAL A 2 -14.89 6.42 -6.18
N ILE A 3 -13.79 5.89 -6.71
CA ILE A 3 -12.50 6.60 -6.80
C ILE A 3 -12.59 7.85 -7.67
N ASP A 4 -13.14 7.75 -8.89
CA ASP A 4 -13.29 8.90 -9.78
C ASP A 4 -14.16 10.01 -9.16
N ARG A 5 -15.16 9.62 -8.35
CA ARG A 5 -15.97 10.58 -7.59
C ARG A 5 -15.15 11.32 -6.54
N TRP A 6 -14.29 10.62 -5.79
CA TRP A 6 -13.43 11.28 -4.80
C TRP A 6 -12.41 12.22 -5.45
N ILE A 7 -11.92 11.86 -6.64
CA ILE A 7 -11.06 12.73 -7.45
C ILE A 7 -11.85 13.99 -7.88
N ALA A 8 -13.05 13.82 -8.44
CA ALA A 8 -13.91 14.95 -8.84
C ALA A 8 -14.30 15.86 -7.66
N GLU A 9 -14.43 15.30 -6.45
CA GLU A 9 -14.70 16.04 -5.20
C GLU A 9 -13.42 16.68 -4.59
N GLY A 10 -12.24 16.51 -5.19
CA GLY A 10 -10.97 17.03 -4.68
C GLY A 10 -10.49 16.38 -3.37
N ARG A 11 -11.00 15.19 -3.03
CA ARG A 11 -10.72 14.48 -1.78
C ARG A 11 -9.46 13.62 -1.84
N MET A 12 -8.93 13.40 -3.03
CA MET A 12 -7.69 12.67 -3.31
C MET A 12 -7.05 13.25 -4.56
N ALA A 13 -5.76 12.98 -4.75
CA ALA A 13 -5.02 13.37 -5.95
C ALA A 13 -5.59 12.72 -7.22
N GLU A 14 -5.44 13.41 -8.35
CA GLU A 14 -5.81 12.89 -9.66
C GLU A 14 -4.89 11.73 -10.06
N VAL A 15 -5.47 10.53 -10.09
CA VAL A 15 -4.80 9.29 -10.53
C VAL A 15 -5.76 8.50 -11.41
N ASP A 16 -5.23 7.70 -12.34
CA ASP A 16 -6.08 6.74 -13.07
C ASP A 16 -6.55 5.64 -12.11
N SER A 17 -7.87 5.48 -11.98
CA SER A 17 -8.47 4.56 -11.01
C SER A 17 -8.21 3.08 -11.32
N ARG A 18 -8.10 2.70 -12.59
CA ARG A 18 -7.79 1.30 -12.98
C ARG A 18 -6.34 0.96 -12.68
N HIS A 19 -5.43 1.87 -13.01
CA HIS A 19 -4.01 1.70 -12.69
C HIS A 19 -3.74 1.74 -11.19
N LEU A 20 -4.53 2.49 -10.40
CA LEU A 20 -4.48 2.41 -8.94
C LEU A 20 -4.83 0.99 -8.45
N PHE A 21 -5.88 0.37 -8.98
CA PHE A 21 -6.22 -1.02 -8.65
C PHE A 21 -5.11 -2.00 -9.05
N PHE A 22 -4.57 -1.89 -10.27
CA PHE A 22 -3.44 -2.72 -10.70
C PHE A 22 -2.23 -2.57 -9.79
N THR A 23 -1.96 -1.35 -9.33
CA THR A 23 -0.87 -1.07 -8.38
C THR A 23 -1.12 -1.72 -7.02
N ILE A 24 -2.33 -1.62 -6.48
CA ILE A 24 -2.72 -2.26 -5.22
C ILE A 24 -2.56 -3.78 -5.32
N TRP A 25 -3.06 -4.39 -6.39
CA TRP A 25 -2.98 -5.83 -6.61
C TRP A 25 -1.54 -6.28 -6.78
N ALA A 26 -0.77 -5.64 -7.65
CA ALA A 26 0.63 -5.97 -7.84
C ALA A 26 1.43 -5.84 -6.53
N ALA A 27 1.27 -4.73 -5.80
CA ALA A 27 2.01 -4.49 -4.56
C ALA A 27 1.69 -5.49 -3.45
N THR A 28 0.46 -6.03 -3.42
CA THR A 28 0.06 -7.03 -2.41
C THR A 28 0.39 -8.45 -2.84
N GLN A 29 0.07 -8.83 -4.09
CA GLN A 29 0.34 -10.17 -4.64
C GLN A 29 1.84 -10.47 -4.72
N THR A 30 2.70 -9.46 -4.92
CA THR A 30 4.16 -9.65 -4.92
C THR A 30 4.65 -10.37 -3.67
N TYR A 31 4.04 -10.15 -2.50
CA TYR A 31 4.44 -10.82 -1.26
C TYR A 31 4.05 -12.30 -1.18
N ALA A 32 3.09 -12.75 -1.99
CA ALA A 32 2.72 -14.15 -2.11
C ALA A 32 3.49 -14.81 -3.27
N ASP A 33 3.40 -14.22 -4.46
CA ASP A 33 3.93 -14.80 -5.70
C ASP A 33 5.46 -14.84 -5.71
N PHE A 34 6.11 -13.87 -5.06
CA PHE A 34 7.57 -13.71 -5.01
C PHE A 34 8.11 -13.87 -3.57
N ALA A 35 7.40 -14.61 -2.71
CA ALA A 35 7.75 -14.75 -1.29
C ALA A 35 9.21 -15.21 -1.06
N VAL A 36 9.70 -16.18 -1.86
CA VAL A 36 11.08 -16.68 -1.77
C VAL A 36 12.10 -15.58 -2.09
N GLN A 37 11.86 -14.78 -3.13
CA GLN A 37 12.75 -13.69 -3.52
C GLN A 37 12.73 -12.55 -2.51
N ILE A 38 11.57 -12.21 -1.96
CA ILE A 38 11.47 -11.21 -0.90
C ILE A 38 12.22 -11.69 0.35
N CYS A 39 12.04 -12.95 0.76
CA CYS A 39 12.75 -13.52 1.89
C CYS A 39 14.27 -13.46 1.70
N ALA A 40 14.77 -13.77 0.50
CA ALA A 40 16.18 -13.67 0.16
C ALA A 40 16.71 -12.22 0.28
N VAL A 41 15.97 -11.23 -0.23
CA VAL A 41 16.34 -9.80 -0.13
C VAL A 41 16.34 -9.30 1.32
N LEU A 42 15.39 -9.77 2.13
CA LEU A 42 15.25 -9.36 3.53
C LEU A 42 16.16 -10.16 4.49
N GLY A 43 16.86 -11.18 4.01
CA GLY A 43 17.66 -12.08 4.86
C GLY A 43 16.81 -12.91 5.82
N LEU A 44 15.58 -13.25 5.44
CA LEU A 44 14.63 -14.01 6.25
C LEU A 44 14.49 -15.43 5.71
N ALA A 45 14.31 -16.40 6.61
CA ALA A 45 13.97 -17.78 6.23
C ALA A 45 12.49 -17.90 5.78
N LYS A 46 11.62 -17.04 6.30
CA LYS A 46 10.20 -16.94 5.96
C LYS A 46 9.68 -15.54 6.29
N LEU A 47 8.62 -15.11 5.60
CA LEU A 47 7.92 -13.87 5.94
C LEU A 47 7.07 -14.11 7.19
N ASP A 48 7.57 -13.69 8.35
CA ASP A 48 6.82 -13.76 9.60
C ASP A 48 5.84 -12.59 9.74
N ARG A 49 5.06 -12.61 10.83
CA ARG A 49 4.04 -11.61 11.11
C ARG A 49 4.62 -10.19 11.18
N VAL A 50 5.81 -10.03 11.78
CA VAL A 50 6.44 -8.72 11.95
C VAL A 50 6.90 -8.17 10.60
N ALA A 51 7.49 -9.01 9.75
CA ALA A 51 7.87 -8.63 8.40
C ALA A 51 6.64 -8.28 7.55
N GLN A 52 5.56 -9.04 7.67
CA GLN A 52 4.31 -8.79 6.97
C GLN A 52 3.63 -7.48 7.43
N GLU A 53 3.64 -7.18 8.73
CA GLU A 53 3.13 -5.92 9.28
C GLU A 53 3.92 -4.73 8.73
N ARG A 54 5.26 -4.81 8.74
CA ARG A 54 6.11 -3.75 8.15
C ARG A 54 5.87 -3.56 6.65
N ALA A 55 5.72 -4.63 5.89
CA ALA A 55 5.38 -4.58 4.47
C ALA A 55 4.01 -3.90 4.25
N THR A 56 3.03 -4.24 5.08
CA THR A 56 1.68 -3.66 5.04
C THR A 56 1.72 -2.15 5.31
N GLU A 57 2.40 -1.74 6.39
CA GLU A 57 2.57 -0.32 6.72
C GLU A 57 3.25 0.46 5.59
N HIS A 58 4.28 -0.14 4.97
CA HIS A 58 4.98 0.46 3.85
C HIS A 58 4.06 0.67 2.64
N VAL A 59 3.37 -0.40 2.20
CA VAL A 59 2.49 -0.38 1.02
C VAL A 59 1.31 0.57 1.23
N VAL A 60 0.64 0.49 2.38
CA VAL A 60 -0.48 1.40 2.72
C VAL A 60 0.01 2.84 2.74
N GLY A 61 1.12 3.12 3.42
CA GLY A 61 1.67 4.47 3.51
C GLY A 61 2.06 5.03 2.15
N LEU A 62 2.68 4.22 1.28
CA LEU A 62 3.09 4.63 -0.05
C LEU A 62 1.89 4.94 -0.95
N ILE A 63 0.88 4.06 -0.97
CA ILE A 63 -0.33 4.23 -1.77
C ILE A 63 -1.11 5.46 -1.31
N LEU A 64 -1.33 5.62 0.00
CA LEU A 64 -2.07 6.77 0.53
C LEU A 64 -1.37 8.09 0.18
N ARG A 65 -0.05 8.18 0.35
CA ARG A 65 0.72 9.37 -0.03
C ARG A 65 0.65 9.63 -1.54
N GLY A 66 0.73 8.58 -2.36
CA GLY A 66 0.56 8.68 -3.82
C GLY A 66 -0.82 9.20 -4.23
N CYS A 67 -1.85 8.89 -3.45
CA CYS A 67 -3.20 9.43 -3.60
C CYS A 67 -3.39 10.82 -2.95
N GLY A 68 -2.33 11.48 -2.48
CA GLY A 68 -2.43 12.79 -1.81
C GLY A 68 -3.09 12.74 -0.43
N LEU A 69 -3.22 11.54 0.16
CA LEU A 69 -3.85 11.34 1.46
C LEU A 69 -2.77 11.29 2.55
N ALA A 70 -2.96 12.08 3.61
CA ALA A 70 -2.14 11.95 4.81
C ALA A 70 -2.45 10.59 5.46
N GLY A 71 -1.49 9.67 5.44
CA GLY A 71 -1.59 8.42 6.20
C GLY A 71 -1.88 8.75 7.66
N SER A 72 -3.04 8.31 8.16
CA SER A 72 -3.40 8.54 9.56
C SER A 72 -2.33 7.89 10.44
N ARG A 73 -1.52 8.68 11.14
CA ARG A 73 -0.66 8.18 12.21
C ARG A 73 -1.60 7.55 13.26
N PRO A 74 -1.42 6.28 13.67
CA PRO A 74 -2.09 5.79 14.86
C PRO A 74 -1.46 6.53 16.06
N GLY A 75 -2.24 7.41 16.69
CA GLY A 75 -1.91 8.03 17.98
C GLY A 75 -1.37 9.46 17.92
N ARG A 76 -2.28 10.44 17.93
CA ARG A 76 -2.17 11.61 18.81
C ARG A 76 -3.57 12.17 19.08
N ARG A 77 -4.32 11.51 19.97
CA ARG A 77 -5.34 12.20 20.77
C ARG A 77 -4.61 12.76 21.99
N LYS A 78 -4.63 14.10 22.08
CA LYS A 78 -4.16 15.00 23.15
C LYS A 78 -3.01 14.51 24.02
#